data_AF-A0A352Z7W6-F1
#
_entry.id   AF-A0A352Z7W6-F1
#
_cell.length_a   1.000
_cell.length_b   1.000
_cell.length_c   1.000
_cell.angle_alpha   90.00
_cell.angle_beta   90.00
_cell.angle_gamma   90.00
#
_symmetry.space_group_name_H-M   'P 1'
#
loop_
_entity.id
_entity.type
_entity.pdbx_description
1 polymer ?
#
loop_
_entity_poly.entity_id
_entity_poly.type
_entity_poly.pdbx_seq_one_letter_code
_entity_poly.pdbx_strand_id
1 'polypeptide(L)'
;MMPLVEVIKTIASDRNVIKTAMDFVISVKKHPILAKDNAGFIVNLLLTPYLLDAIRAVGEGIASVEDIDAGIKLGCNHPMGPLMLADFIGLDVLCNGANVLFEEYKEKRYAPPPILTKMVAMGYLGSKSGKGFYDWSDPKNPKAINLGV
;
A
#
# COMPACT_ATOMS: atom_id res chain seq x y z
N MET A 1 -4.95 12.99 10.08
CA MET A 1 -4.50 13.58 8.79
C MET A 1 -3.02 13.28 8.63
N MET A 2 -2.56 12.78 7.47
CA MET A 2 -1.15 12.43 7.28
C MET A 2 -0.26 13.68 7.18
N PRO A 3 0.96 13.67 7.79
CA PRO A 3 1.82 14.86 7.85
C PRO A 3 2.75 15.01 6.64
N LEU A 4 2.93 13.97 5.83
CA LEU A 4 3.95 13.91 4.76
C LEU A 4 3.41 14.35 3.40
N VAL A 5 4.25 14.99 2.59
CA VAL A 5 4.03 15.24 1.16
C VAL A 5 5.31 14.95 0.38
N GLU A 6 5.21 14.21 -0.74
CA GLU A 6 6.32 14.01 -1.67
C GLU A 6 6.32 15.13 -2.73
N VAL A 7 7.40 15.91 -2.82
CA VAL A 7 7.66 16.87 -3.89
C VAL A 7 8.49 16.18 -4.96
N ILE A 8 7.93 16.05 -6.16
CA ILE A 8 8.52 15.26 -7.24
C ILE A 8 9.33 16.16 -8.18
N LYS A 9 10.60 15.85 -8.39
CA LYS A 9 11.44 16.53 -9.38
C LYS A 9 11.67 15.67 -10.62
N THR A 10 11.59 16.30 -11.78
CA THR A 10 12.03 15.75 -13.05
C THR A 10 13.47 16.20 -13.33
N ILE A 11 14.05 15.72 -14.44
CA ILE A 11 15.36 16.19 -14.92
C ILE A 11 15.36 17.68 -15.32
N ALA A 12 14.19 18.25 -15.59
CA ALA A 12 14.02 19.63 -16.05
C ALA A 12 13.48 20.57 -14.97
N SER A 13 13.15 20.06 -13.78
CA SER A 13 12.61 20.88 -12.70
C SER A 13 13.63 21.92 -12.20
N ASP A 14 13.24 23.20 -12.28
CA ASP A 14 14.06 24.30 -11.78
C ASP A 14 14.20 24.28 -10.25
N ARG A 15 15.39 24.62 -9.75
CA ARG A 15 15.70 24.58 -8.32
C ARG A 15 14.86 25.55 -7.49
N ASN A 16 14.53 26.72 -8.03
CA ASN A 16 13.71 27.72 -7.34
C ASN A 16 12.24 27.27 -7.27
N VAL A 17 11.75 26.60 -8.33
CA VAL A 17 10.40 26.00 -8.32
C VAL A 17 10.32 24.89 -7.27
N ILE A 18 11.31 24.00 -7.23
CA ILE A 18 11.39 22.95 -6.18
C ILE A 18 11.39 23.59 -4.80
N LYS A 19 12.25 24.60 -4.56
CA LYS A 19 12.32 25.30 -3.27
C LYS A 19 10.97 25.91 -2.88
N THR A 20 10.31 26.58 -3.83
CA THR A 20 8.98 27.19 -3.61
C THR A 20 7.94 26.14 -3.22
N ALA A 21 7.93 24.98 -3.88
CA ALA A 21 7.03 23.89 -3.55
C ALA A 21 7.31 23.31 -2.14
N MET A 22 8.58 23.12 -1.78
CA MET A 22 8.97 22.66 -0.44
C MET A 22 8.53 23.67 0.64
N ASP A 23 8.79 24.95 0.44
CA ASP A 23 8.41 26.02 1.37
C ASP A 23 6.89 26.12 1.52
N PHE A 24 6.14 25.93 0.43
CA PHE A 24 4.68 25.89 0.47
C PHE A 24 4.17 24.74 1.35
N VAL A 25 4.70 23.52 1.18
CA VAL A 25 4.33 22.35 2.00
C VAL A 25 4.59 22.61 3.48
N ILE A 26 5.72 23.24 3.82
CA ILE A 26 6.03 23.65 5.21
C ILE A 26 5.00 24.66 5.72
N SER A 27 4.63 25.65 4.89
CA SER A 27 3.69 26.70 5.31
C SER A 27 2.28 26.16 5.64
N VAL A 28 1.87 25.06 5.01
CA VAL A 28 0.62 24.34 5.33
C VAL A 28 0.80 23.28 6.44
N LYS A 29 1.88 23.37 7.21
CA LYS A 29 2.21 22.51 8.36
C LYS A 29 2.34 21.03 7.99
N LYS A 30 2.93 20.75 6.82
CA LYS A 30 3.29 19.41 6.35
C LYS A 30 4.80 19.27 6.26
N HIS A 31 5.28 18.02 6.24
CA HIS A 31 6.68 17.69 6.07
C HIS A 31 6.92 17.31 4.60
N PRO A 32 7.64 18.14 3.82
CA PRO A 32 8.00 17.77 2.45
C PRO A 32 9.20 16.82 2.43
N ILE A 33 9.18 15.86 1.51
CA ILE A 33 10.36 15.10 1.09
C ILE A 33 10.54 15.22 -0.42
N LEU A 34 11.78 15.23 -0.89
CA LEU A 34 12.09 15.36 -2.31
C LEU A 34 12.27 13.98 -2.94
N ALA A 35 11.47 13.65 -3.94
CA ALA A 35 11.54 12.39 -4.68
C ALA A 35 11.88 12.64 -6.16
N LYS A 36 12.48 11.64 -6.81
CA LYS A 36 12.65 11.64 -8.27
C LYS A 36 11.31 11.27 -8.93
N ASP A 37 11.09 11.76 -10.14
CA ASP A 37 10.02 11.28 -11.01
C ASP A 37 10.32 9.83 -11.46
N ASN A 38 9.73 8.87 -10.74
CA ASN A 38 9.74 7.45 -11.04
C ASN A 38 8.42 6.83 -10.58
N ALA A 39 8.05 5.69 -11.15
CA ALA A 39 6.86 4.96 -10.72
C ALA A 39 6.91 4.68 -9.21
N GLY A 40 5.86 5.09 -8.48
CA GLY A 40 5.73 4.91 -7.03
C GLY A 40 6.51 5.88 -6.14
N PHE A 41 7.26 6.83 -6.70
CA PHE A 41 8.05 7.81 -5.94
C PHE A 41 8.92 7.14 -4.85
N ILE A 42 8.81 7.53 -3.58
CA ILE A 42 9.51 6.86 -2.47
C ILE A 42 8.55 5.93 -1.74
N VAL A 43 7.43 6.46 -1.24
CA VAL A 43 6.55 5.71 -0.33
C VAL A 43 5.96 4.49 -1.03
N ASN A 44 5.33 4.65 -2.19
CA ASN A 44 4.64 3.55 -2.86
C ASN A 44 5.61 2.56 -3.52
N LEU A 45 6.78 3.02 -3.95
CA LEU A 45 7.86 2.16 -4.46
C LEU A 45 8.29 1.13 -3.40
N LEU A 46 8.32 1.51 -2.12
CA LEU A 46 8.68 0.64 -1.00
C LEU A 46 7.49 -0.09 -0.41
N LEU A 47 6.36 0.60 -0.23
CA LEU A 47 5.17 0.07 0.43
C LEU A 47 4.50 -1.04 -0.39
N THR A 48 4.35 -0.83 -1.70
CA THR A 48 3.62 -1.75 -2.57
C THR A 48 4.21 -3.17 -2.52
N PRO A 49 5.49 -3.41 -2.83
CA PRO A 49 6.05 -4.77 -2.79
C PRO A 49 5.99 -5.40 -1.40
N TYR A 50 6.17 -4.63 -0.33
CA TYR A 50 5.98 -5.11 1.06
C TYR A 50 4.56 -5.65 1.29
N LEU A 51 3.54 -4.92 0.83
CA LEU A 51 2.14 -5.38 0.93
C LEU A 51 1.90 -6.61 0.04
N LEU A 52 2.46 -6.63 -1.17
CA LEU A 52 2.33 -7.80 -2.05
C LEU A 52 3.00 -9.04 -1.46
N ASP A 53 4.13 -8.91 -0.76
CA ASP A 53 4.80 -10.02 -0.09
C ASP A 53 3.96 -10.60 1.06
N ALA A 54 3.32 -9.75 1.86
CA ALA A 54 2.36 -10.21 2.87
C ALA A 54 1.17 -10.97 2.24
N ILE A 55 0.65 -10.47 1.11
CA ILE A 55 -0.44 -11.13 0.38
C ILE A 55 0.01 -12.47 -0.22
N ARG A 56 1.26 -12.56 -0.72
CA ARG A 56 1.83 -13.84 -1.19
C ARG A 56 1.94 -14.83 -0.04
N ALA A 57 2.40 -14.40 1.14
CA ALA A 57 2.51 -15.26 2.30
C ALA A 57 1.15 -15.87 2.71
N VAL A 58 0.06 -15.09 2.63
CA VAL A 58 -1.31 -15.63 2.80
C VAL A 58 -1.64 -16.65 1.70
N GLY A 59 -1.44 -16.28 0.44
CA GLY A 59 -1.80 -17.14 -0.70
C GLY A 59 -0.99 -18.44 -0.80
N GLU A 60 0.20 -18.49 -0.20
CA GLU A 60 1.07 -19.66 -0.10
C GLU A 60 0.84 -20.46 1.21
N GLY A 61 -0.07 -20.03 2.07
CA GLY A 61 -0.41 -20.73 3.31
C GLY A 61 0.69 -20.67 4.38
N ILE A 62 1.57 -19.66 4.35
CA ILE A 62 2.67 -19.52 5.32
C ILE A 62 2.12 -19.28 6.73
N ALA A 63 1.08 -18.46 6.85
CA ALA A 63 0.41 -18.12 8.10
C ALA A 63 -0.98 -17.52 7.84
N SER A 64 -1.80 -17.44 8.89
CA SER A 64 -3.11 -16.79 8.84
C SER A 64 -3.00 -15.28 8.60
N VAL A 65 -4.11 -14.66 8.16
CA VAL A 65 -4.19 -13.19 8.02
C VAL A 65 -3.87 -12.51 9.34
N GLU A 66 -4.43 -13.03 10.44
CA GLU A 66 -4.25 -12.52 11.79
C GLU A 66 -2.79 -12.60 12.26
N ASP A 67 -2.13 -13.75 12.02
CA ASP A 67 -0.76 -13.97 12.47
C ASP A 67 0.25 -13.14 11.68
N ILE A 68 0.04 -12.98 10.36
CA ILE A 68 0.87 -12.09 9.53
C ILE A 68 0.74 -10.65 10.00
N ASP A 69 -0.49 -10.19 10.24
CA ASP A 69 -0.72 -8.82 10.71
C ASP A 69 -0.18 -8.60 12.13
N ALA A 70 -0.38 -9.56 13.03
CA ALA A 70 0.17 -9.51 14.39
C ALA A 70 1.70 -9.52 14.39
N GLY A 71 2.32 -10.36 13.55
CA GLY A 71 3.77 -10.47 13.41
C GLY A 71 4.40 -9.15 12.99
N ILE A 72 3.84 -8.47 11.99
CA ILE A 72 4.37 -7.17 11.54
C ILE A 72 4.03 -6.03 12.51
N LYS A 73 2.80 -6.02 13.05
CA LYS A 73 2.39 -4.99 14.01
C LYS A 73 3.24 -5.02 15.28
N LEU A 74 3.42 -6.21 15.88
CA LEU A 74 4.13 -6.37 17.15
C LEU A 74 5.65 -6.52 16.95
N GLY A 75 6.07 -7.29 15.95
CA GLY A 75 7.49 -7.58 15.71
C GLY A 75 8.24 -6.43 15.04
N CYS A 76 7.61 -5.71 14.11
CA CYS A 76 8.20 -4.54 13.44
C CYS A 76 7.71 -3.21 14.02
N ASN A 77 6.89 -3.25 15.08
CA ASN A 77 6.31 -2.07 15.72
C ASN A 77 5.54 -1.15 14.75
N HIS A 78 4.87 -1.74 13.76
CA HIS A 78 4.00 -0.99 12.85
C HIS A 78 2.66 -0.67 13.54
N PRO A 79 2.02 0.47 13.24
CA PRO A 79 0.72 0.80 13.84
C PRO A 79 -0.41 -0.14 13.38
N MET A 80 -0.23 -0.78 12.23
CA MET A 80 -1.21 -1.60 11.55
C MET A 80 -0.50 -2.72 10.77
N GLY A 81 -1.11 -3.90 10.73
CA GLY A 81 -0.63 -5.01 9.92
C GLY A 81 -0.79 -4.75 8.42
N PRO A 82 0.03 -5.37 7.56
CA PRO A 82 0.00 -5.16 6.12
C PRO A 82 -1.35 -5.48 5.46
N LEU A 83 -2.04 -6.55 5.87
CA LEU A 83 -3.27 -7.00 5.22
C LEU A 83 -4.44 -6.10 5.61
N MET A 84 -4.52 -5.71 6.88
CA MET A 84 -5.42 -4.66 7.36
C MET A 84 -5.18 -3.35 6.61
N LEU A 85 -3.93 -2.95 6.43
CA LEU A 85 -3.57 -1.74 5.69
C LEU A 85 -3.97 -1.84 4.21
N ALA A 86 -3.77 -2.99 3.57
CA ALA A 86 -4.20 -3.22 2.20
C ALA A 86 -5.72 -3.06 2.04
N ASP A 87 -6.51 -3.59 2.99
CA ASP A 87 -7.96 -3.41 3.04
C ASP A 87 -8.40 -1.95 3.27
N PHE A 88 -7.63 -1.17 4.04
CA PHE A 88 -7.87 0.26 4.22
C PHE A 88 -7.53 1.08 2.97
N ILE A 89 -6.44 0.76 2.28
CA ILE A 89 -6.04 1.39 1.01
C ILE A 89 -7.07 1.08 -0.09
N GLY A 90 -7.53 -0.16 -0.12
CA GLY A 90 -8.37 -0.72 -1.17
C GLY A 90 -7.56 -1.65 -2.07
N LEU A 91 -8.03 -2.90 -2.21
CA LEU A 91 -7.29 -3.93 -2.93
C LEU A 91 -7.17 -3.67 -4.43
N ASP A 92 -8.16 -3.01 -5.03
CA ASP A 92 -8.11 -2.53 -6.42
C ASP A 92 -7.07 -1.42 -6.61
N VAL A 93 -6.99 -0.48 -5.67
CA VAL A 93 -6.00 0.61 -5.70
C VAL A 93 -4.59 0.04 -5.59
N LEU A 94 -4.37 -0.88 -4.64
CA LEU A 94 -3.10 -1.58 -4.48
C LEU A 94 -2.74 -2.39 -5.74
N CYS A 95 -3.69 -3.16 -6.29
CA CYS A 95 -3.48 -3.95 -7.49
C CYS A 95 -3.12 -3.07 -8.69
N ASN A 96 -3.79 -1.94 -8.86
CA ASN A 96 -3.50 -1.00 -9.95
C ASN A 96 -2.12 -0.33 -9.78
N GLY A 97 -1.78 0.12 -8.56
CA GLY A 97 -0.45 0.65 -8.26
C GLY A 97 0.67 -0.38 -8.49
N ALA A 98 0.44 -1.63 -8.13
CA ALA A 98 1.34 -2.75 -8.41
C ALA A 98 1.53 -2.98 -9.92
N ASN A 99 0.46 -2.92 -10.72
CA ASN A 99 0.56 -3.03 -12.18
C ASN A 99 1.39 -1.88 -12.77
N VAL A 100 1.22 -0.64 -12.31
CA VAL A 100 2.05 0.49 -12.77
C VAL A 100 3.53 0.23 -12.48
N LEU A 101 3.87 -0.23 -11.27
CA LEU A 101 5.25 -0.59 -10.91
C LEU A 101 5.78 -1.76 -11.74
N PHE A 102 4.96 -2.79 -11.96
CA PHE A 102 5.34 -3.93 -12.78
C PHE A 102 5.52 -3.53 -14.25
N GLU A 103 4.71 -2.61 -14.76
CA GLU A 103 4.83 -2.09 -16.11
C GLU A 103 6.14 -1.34 -16.34
N GLU A 104 6.56 -0.53 -15.37
CA GLU A 104 7.82 0.22 -15.41
C GLU A 104 9.04 -0.69 -15.24
N TYR A 105 9.06 -1.54 -14.22
CA TYR A 105 10.27 -2.25 -13.79
C TYR A 105 10.39 -3.69 -14.31
N LYS A 106 9.27 -4.34 -14.67
CA LYS A 106 9.20 -5.76 -15.09
C LYS A 106 9.75 -6.76 -14.07
N GLU A 107 9.81 -6.39 -12.79
CA GLU A 107 10.31 -7.27 -11.73
C GLU A 107 9.18 -8.05 -11.05
N LYS A 108 9.40 -9.35 -10.79
CA LYS A 108 8.41 -10.24 -10.15
C LYS A 108 7.87 -9.70 -8.83
N ARG A 109 8.68 -8.98 -8.03
CA ARG A 109 8.25 -8.39 -6.75
C ARG A 109 7.06 -7.44 -6.87
N TYR A 110 6.90 -6.77 -8.02
CA TYR A 110 5.80 -5.84 -8.28
C TYR A 110 4.59 -6.50 -8.92
N ALA A 111 4.70 -7.73 -9.42
CA ALA A 111 3.58 -8.43 -10.06
C ALA A 111 2.46 -8.74 -9.03
N PRO A 112 1.20 -8.32 -9.27
CA PRO A 112 0.09 -8.63 -8.37
C PRO A 112 -0.07 -10.15 -8.17
N PRO A 113 -0.12 -10.65 -6.92
CA PRO A 113 -0.35 -12.06 -6.65
C PRO A 113 -1.72 -12.54 -7.16
N PRO A 114 -1.87 -13.81 -7.58
CA PRO A 114 -3.15 -14.33 -8.08
C PRO A 114 -4.32 -14.21 -7.10
N ILE A 115 -4.05 -14.28 -5.79
CA ILE A 115 -5.09 -14.12 -4.77
C ILE A 115 -5.64 -12.68 -4.76
N LEU A 116 -4.77 -11.67 -4.90
CA LEU A 116 -5.17 -10.27 -4.98
C LEU A 116 -6.03 -10.00 -6.20
N THR A 117 -5.63 -10.48 -7.38
CA THR A 117 -6.38 -10.25 -8.62
C THR A 117 -7.75 -10.93 -8.59
N LYS A 118 -7.86 -12.12 -8.00
CA LYS A 118 -9.15 -12.82 -7.78
C LYS A 118 -10.06 -12.05 -6.81
N MET A 119 -9.53 -11.58 -5.68
CA MET A 119 -10.30 -10.78 -4.72
C MET A 119 -10.85 -9.50 -5.35
N VAL A 120 -10.02 -8.78 -6.11
CA VAL A 120 -10.44 -7.59 -6.86
C VAL A 120 -11.54 -7.95 -7.88
N ALA A 121 -11.39 -9.03 -8.63
CA ALA A 121 -12.40 -9.49 -9.60
C ALA A 121 -13.74 -9.88 -8.93
N MET A 122 -13.72 -10.34 -7.68
CA MET A 122 -14.91 -10.65 -6.88
C MET A 122 -15.53 -9.41 -6.22
N GLY A 123 -14.93 -8.22 -6.37
CA GLY A 123 -15.37 -7.00 -5.70
C GLY A 123 -15.03 -6.95 -4.21
N TYR A 124 -14.09 -7.78 -3.75
CA TYR A 124 -13.58 -7.74 -2.37
C TYR A 124 -12.47 -6.70 -2.35
N LEU A 125 -12.86 -5.44 -2.12
CA LEU A 125 -11.98 -4.28 -2.23
C LEU A 125 -11.52 -3.75 -0.87
N GLY A 126 -11.74 -4.50 0.21
CA GLY A 126 -11.45 -4.10 1.57
C GLY A 126 -12.57 -3.27 2.19
N SER A 127 -12.19 -2.37 3.10
CA SER A 127 -13.09 -1.59 3.96
C SER A 127 -14.22 -0.88 3.18
N LYS A 128 -13.91 -0.31 2.02
CA LYS A 128 -14.89 0.42 1.18
C LYS A 128 -15.99 -0.44 0.57
N SER A 129 -15.79 -1.76 0.51
CA SER A 129 -16.74 -2.73 -0.05
C SER A 129 -17.36 -3.65 0.99
N GLY A 130 -17.01 -3.47 2.27
CA GLY A 130 -17.47 -4.36 3.35
C GLY A 130 -16.70 -5.68 3.44
N LYS A 131 -15.78 -5.99 2.52
CA LYS A 131 -15.04 -7.25 2.51
C LYS A 131 -13.69 -7.16 1.77
N GLY A 132 -12.65 -7.73 2.36
CA GLY A 132 -11.30 -7.87 1.79
C GLY A 132 -10.61 -9.08 2.41
N PHE A 133 -9.41 -8.90 2.98
CA PHE A 133 -8.81 -9.88 3.91
C PHE A 133 -9.52 -9.93 5.26
N TYR A 134 -10.32 -8.90 5.55
CA TYR A 134 -11.22 -8.85 6.69
C TYR A 134 -12.68 -8.70 6.24
N ASP A 135 -13.60 -9.18 7.05
CA ASP A 135 -15.02 -8.85 7.01
C ASP A 135 -15.23 -7.51 7.72
N TRP A 136 -15.69 -6.52 6.96
CA TRP A 136 -15.93 -5.14 7.40
C TRP A 136 -17.42 -4.84 7.64
N SER A 137 -18.26 -5.88 7.80
CA SER A 137 -19.68 -5.72 8.15
C SER A 137 -19.88 -4.94 9.45
N ASP A 138 -18.94 -5.06 10.40
CA ASP A 138 -18.75 -4.14 11.52
C ASP A 138 -17.41 -3.38 11.36
N PRO A 139 -17.41 -2.15 10.82
CA PRO A 139 -16.18 -1.40 10.57
C PRO A 139 -15.37 -1.09 11.83
N LYS A 140 -15.98 -1.17 13.04
CA LYS A 140 -15.28 -0.95 14.31
C LYS A 140 -14.54 -2.20 14.79
N ASN A 141 -14.92 -3.37 14.28
CA ASN A 141 -14.36 -4.64 14.69
C ASN A 141 -14.25 -5.60 13.49
N PRO A 142 -13.42 -5.27 12.49
CA PRO A 142 -13.22 -6.10 11.32
C PRO A 142 -12.65 -7.46 11.73
N LYS A 143 -13.19 -8.54 11.16
CA LYS A 143 -12.76 -9.92 11.49
C LYS A 143 -12.03 -10.52 10.30
N ALA A 144 -10.83 -11.06 10.52
CA ALA A 144 -10.10 -11.67 9.42
C ALA A 144 -10.88 -12.88 8.88
N ILE A 145 -10.83 -13.04 7.56
CA ILE A 145 -11.53 -14.12 6.88
C ILE A 145 -10.57 -15.27 6.63
N ASN A 146 -11.07 -16.49 6.84
CA ASN A 146 -10.37 -17.67 6.38
C ASN A 146 -10.59 -17.80 4.86
N LEU A 147 -9.52 -17.62 4.09
CA LEU A 147 -9.54 -17.70 2.63
C LEU A 147 -9.46 -19.14 2.09
N GLY A 148 -9.35 -20.14 2.97
CA GLY A 148 -9.29 -21.56 2.60
C GLY A 148 -8.04 -21.93 1.81
N VAL A 149 -6.97 -21.14 1.96
CA VAL A 149 -5.63 -21.34 1.39
C VAL A 149 -4.67 -21.88 2.43
#